data_AF-A0AAD9J192-F1
#
_entry.id   AF-A0AAD9J192-F1
#
_cell.length_a   1.000
_cell.length_b   1.000
_cell.length_c   1.000
_cell.angle_alpha   90.00
_cell.angle_beta   90.00
_cell.angle_gamma   90.00
#
_symmetry.space_group_name_H-M   'P 1'
#
loop_
_entity.id
_entity.type
_entity.pdbx_description
1 polymer ?
#
loop_
_entity_poly.entity_id
_entity_poly.type
_entity_poly.pdbx_seq_one_letter_code
_entity_poly.pdbx_strand_id
1 'polypeptide(L)'
;MLSVLSVRTRISFGRLLAPLSSVVMASETAHKGGDMQSRRGNKVLTLDTLNPYIKVMEYAVRGPIVTRAGEIEAELAKGMKKPFTEVIRANIGDAHAMGQKPITFLRQVVALSTLPSLLDDPKFPDDAKERARRVLSGCRGGSLGSYSDSAGVEVIRRDISAYITQRDGGISCDFHNVFLSTGASDGIKVYIKCTENATHYIWLLNLFQSFMTHM
;
A
#
# COMPACT_ATOMS: atom_id res chain seq x y z
N MET A 1 6.15 -2.78 -43.85
CA MET A 1 5.98 -4.21 -44.13
C MET A 1 6.92 -4.97 -43.20
N LEU A 2 6.44 -5.38 -42.02
CA LEU A 2 7.09 -6.36 -41.14
C LEU A 2 6.04 -6.78 -40.10
N SER A 3 5.73 -8.07 -40.12
CA SER A 3 4.61 -8.76 -39.50
C SER A 3 4.88 -9.10 -38.04
N VAL A 4 3.94 -8.78 -37.15
CA VAL A 4 3.96 -9.26 -35.76
C VAL A 4 3.24 -10.62 -35.71
N LEU A 5 4.00 -11.69 -35.49
CA LEU A 5 3.45 -13.04 -35.27
C LEU A 5 2.78 -13.09 -33.90
N SER A 6 1.45 -13.25 -33.89
CA SER A 6 0.66 -13.52 -32.69
C SER A 6 0.66 -15.02 -32.41
N VAL A 7 1.30 -15.46 -31.32
CA VAL A 7 1.18 -16.83 -30.80
C VAL A 7 0.08 -16.83 -29.73
N ARG A 8 -1.10 -17.31 -30.09
CA ARG A 8 -2.22 -17.56 -29.16
C ARG A 8 -2.14 -18.98 -28.63
N THR A 9 -1.71 -19.16 -27.39
CA THR A 9 -1.91 -20.41 -26.64
C THR A 9 -3.23 -20.35 -25.88
N ARG A 10 -4.18 -21.22 -26.25
CA ARG A 10 -5.44 -21.46 -25.52
C ARG A 10 -5.13 -22.20 -24.21
N ILE A 11 -5.45 -21.60 -23.06
CA ILE A 11 -5.52 -22.31 -21.79
C ILE A 11 -7.01 -22.58 -21.51
N SER A 12 -7.40 -23.85 -21.46
CA SER A 12 -8.76 -24.28 -21.12
C SER A 12 -8.95 -24.29 -19.60
N PHE A 13 -9.88 -23.49 -19.09
CA PHE A 13 -10.34 -23.58 -17.70
C PHE A 13 -11.43 -24.64 -17.58
N GLY A 14 -11.09 -25.79 -17.00
CA GLY A 14 -12.06 -26.81 -16.60
C GLY A 14 -12.84 -26.37 -15.37
N ARG A 15 -14.17 -26.42 -15.46
CA ARG A 15 -15.09 -26.28 -14.31
C ARG A 15 -14.89 -27.45 -13.36
N LEU A 16 -14.71 -27.18 -12.06
CA LEU A 16 -14.99 -28.16 -11.02
C LEU A 16 -15.70 -27.49 -9.85
N LEU A 17 -17.02 -27.67 -9.81
CA LEU A 17 -17.84 -27.49 -8.62
C LEU A 17 -17.64 -28.73 -7.73
N ALA A 18 -17.33 -28.53 -6.45
CA ALA A 18 -17.42 -29.58 -5.44
C ALA A 18 -18.30 -29.09 -4.28
N PRO A 19 -19.25 -29.91 -3.78
CA PRO A 19 -20.25 -29.48 -2.82
C PRO A 19 -19.73 -29.54 -1.37
N LEU A 20 -20.30 -28.66 -0.55
CA LEU A 20 -20.17 -28.62 0.90
C LEU A 20 -20.70 -29.92 1.52
N SER A 21 -19.89 -30.57 2.36
CA SER A 21 -20.39 -31.49 3.37
C SER A 21 -19.86 -31.11 4.75
N SER A 22 -20.81 -31.07 5.67
CA SER A 22 -20.76 -30.71 7.09
C SER A 22 -19.79 -31.58 7.88
N VAL A 23 -18.84 -30.94 8.57
CA VAL A 23 -17.96 -31.61 9.55
C VAL A 23 -18.58 -31.50 10.94
N VAL A 24 -19.02 -32.65 11.44
CA VAL A 24 -19.51 -32.91 12.79
C VAL A 24 -18.33 -32.94 13.77
N MET A 25 -18.53 -32.34 14.94
CA MET A 25 -17.63 -32.40 16.09
C MET A 25 -17.63 -33.80 16.71
N ALA A 26 -16.45 -34.39 16.92
CA ALA A 26 -16.27 -35.48 17.87
C ALA A 26 -14.88 -35.41 18.51
N SER A 27 -14.90 -35.18 19.82
CA SER A 27 -13.79 -35.32 20.76
C SER A 27 -13.59 -36.80 21.08
N GLU A 28 -12.35 -37.30 21.10
CA GLU A 28 -11.92 -38.28 22.10
C GLU A 28 -10.39 -38.43 22.13
N THR A 29 -9.85 -38.34 23.35
CA THR A 29 -8.44 -38.52 23.70
C THR A 29 -8.14 -39.97 24.01
N ALA A 30 -7.07 -40.53 23.44
CA ALA A 30 -6.40 -41.72 23.97
C ALA A 30 -4.89 -41.65 23.72
N HIS A 31 -4.11 -41.69 24.80
CA HIS A 31 -2.66 -41.64 24.80
C HIS A 31 -2.10 -43.07 24.95
N LYS A 32 -1.25 -43.51 24.02
CA LYS A 32 -0.33 -44.65 24.21
C LYS A 32 1.04 -44.28 23.65
N GLY A 33 2.07 -44.51 24.48
CA GLY A 33 3.45 -44.11 24.24
C GLY A 33 4.18 -44.95 23.20
N GLY A 34 5.20 -44.34 22.60
CA GLY A 34 6.14 -44.99 21.69
C GLY A 34 7.09 -43.98 21.03
N ASP A 35 8.38 -44.21 21.24
CA ASP A 35 9.56 -43.69 20.56
C ASP A 35 10.03 -42.24 20.82
N MET A 36 11.16 -42.17 21.55
CA MET A 36 11.92 -40.96 21.85
C MET A 36 12.90 -40.66 20.70
N GLN A 37 12.37 -40.51 19.48
CA GLN A 37 13.10 -39.77 18.45
C GLN A 37 13.09 -38.30 18.87
N SER A 38 14.27 -37.67 18.85
CA SER A 38 14.41 -36.22 18.91
C SER A 38 13.55 -35.60 17.81
N ARG A 39 12.29 -35.30 18.13
CA ARG A 39 11.39 -34.54 17.28
C ARG A 39 12.00 -33.16 17.22
N ARG A 40 12.86 -32.91 16.23
CA ARG A 40 12.92 -31.57 15.62
C ARG A 40 11.47 -31.22 15.34
N GLY A 41 10.88 -30.37 16.17
CA GLY A 41 9.46 -30.06 16.11
C GLY A 41 9.10 -29.77 14.66
N ASN A 42 8.11 -30.50 14.13
CA ASN A 42 7.62 -30.24 12.78
C ASN A 42 7.37 -28.74 12.67
N LYS A 43 7.85 -28.13 11.58
CA LYS A 43 7.69 -26.69 11.37
C LYS A 43 6.19 -26.36 11.48
N VAL A 44 5.83 -25.56 12.48
CA VAL A 44 4.42 -25.22 12.76
C VAL A 44 3.87 -24.30 11.65
N LEU A 45 4.74 -23.52 11.01
CA LEU A 45 4.42 -22.71 9.84
C LEU A 45 5.01 -23.36 8.57
N THR A 46 4.13 -23.83 7.69
CA THR A 46 4.45 -24.36 6.35
C THR A 46 3.54 -23.70 5.31
N LEU A 47 3.83 -23.90 4.02
CA LEU A 47 2.92 -23.47 2.95
C LEU A 47 1.55 -24.14 3.08
N ASP A 48 1.47 -25.34 3.64
CA ASP A 48 0.20 -26.04 3.86
C ASP A 48 -0.61 -25.39 4.98
N THR A 49 0.05 -24.98 6.07
CA THR A 49 -0.61 -24.38 7.24
C THR A 49 -0.88 -22.88 7.12
N LEU A 50 -0.41 -22.22 6.06
CA LEU A 50 -0.65 -20.80 5.82
C LEU A 50 -2.12 -20.52 5.47
N ASN A 51 -2.62 -19.33 5.81
CA ASN A 51 -3.95 -18.87 5.40
C ASN A 51 -4.09 -18.95 3.86
N PRO A 52 -5.09 -19.66 3.31
CA PRO A 52 -5.26 -19.83 1.86
C PRO A 52 -5.39 -18.50 1.12
N TYR A 53 -5.97 -17.46 1.73
CA TYR A 53 -6.09 -16.14 1.12
C TYR A 53 -4.73 -15.46 0.92
N ILE A 54 -3.76 -15.73 1.80
CA ILE A 54 -2.38 -15.23 1.64
C ILE A 54 -1.67 -15.99 0.51
N LYS A 55 -1.97 -17.28 0.33
CA LYS A 55 -1.35 -18.10 -0.73
C LYS A 55 -1.72 -17.62 -2.14
N VAL A 56 -2.96 -17.16 -2.31
CA VAL A 56 -3.47 -16.68 -3.62
C VAL A 56 -3.33 -15.17 -3.81
N MET A 57 -2.95 -14.42 -2.77
CA MET A 57 -2.79 -12.97 -2.86
C MET A 57 -1.55 -12.62 -3.68
N GLU A 58 -1.76 -11.92 -4.79
CA GLU A 58 -0.68 -11.42 -5.64
C GLU A 58 -0.59 -9.88 -5.58
N TYR A 59 0.61 -9.37 -5.34
CA TYR A 59 0.91 -7.93 -5.45
C TYR A 59 1.94 -7.72 -6.56
N ALA A 60 1.44 -7.64 -7.80
CA ALA A 60 2.24 -7.70 -9.03
C ALA A 60 3.25 -6.55 -9.22
N VAL A 61 3.17 -5.49 -8.41
CA VAL A 61 4.09 -4.33 -8.47
C VAL A 61 5.54 -4.70 -8.13
N ARG A 62 5.76 -5.85 -7.48
CA ARG A 62 7.10 -6.39 -7.15
C ARG A 62 7.27 -7.85 -7.60
N GLY A 63 6.82 -8.16 -8.82
CA GLY A 63 6.90 -9.49 -9.41
C GLY A 63 8.25 -9.85 -10.07
N PRO A 64 8.31 -10.96 -10.83
CA PRO A 64 9.54 -11.49 -11.43
C PRO A 64 10.32 -10.50 -12.30
N ILE A 65 9.62 -9.59 -12.99
CA ILE A 65 10.25 -8.54 -13.82
C ILE A 65 11.10 -7.62 -12.95
N VAL A 66 10.62 -7.24 -11.77
CA VAL A 66 11.34 -6.35 -10.84
C VAL A 66 12.55 -7.06 -10.25
N THR A 67 12.41 -8.35 -9.94
CA THR A 67 13.54 -9.19 -9.51
C THR A 67 14.62 -9.25 -10.58
N ARG A 68 14.25 -9.56 -11.84
CA ARG A 68 15.20 -9.61 -12.95
C ARG A 68 15.85 -8.25 -13.22
N ALA A 69 15.08 -7.17 -13.11
CA ALA A 69 15.62 -5.80 -13.23
C ALA A 69 16.72 -5.55 -12.18
N GLY A 70 16.51 -5.95 -10.92
CA GLY A 70 17.51 -5.84 -9.86
C GLY A 70 18.76 -6.70 -10.10
N GLU A 71 18.59 -7.91 -10.64
CA GLU A 71 19.73 -8.73 -11.06
C GLU A 71 20.55 -8.03 -12.16
N ILE A 72 19.88 -7.48 -13.19
CA ILE A 72 20.54 -6.76 -14.28
C ILE A 72 21.29 -5.53 -13.76
N GLU A 73 20.72 -4.77 -12.83
CA GLU A 73 21.41 -3.65 -12.16
C GLU A 73 22.70 -4.12 -11.47
N ALA A 74 22.65 -5.25 -10.76
CA ALA A 74 23.83 -5.83 -10.11
C ALA A 74 24.87 -6.38 -11.11
N GLU A 75 24.41 -6.93 -12.24
CA GLU A 75 25.27 -7.39 -13.34
C GLU A 75 26.02 -6.20 -14.00
N LEU A 76 25.30 -5.10 -14.28
CA LEU A 76 25.86 -3.86 -14.82
C LEU A 76 26.87 -3.24 -13.86
N ALA A 77 26.58 -3.24 -12.55
CA ALA A 77 27.50 -2.73 -11.52
C ALA A 77 28.82 -3.53 -11.45
N LYS A 78 28.80 -4.82 -11.83
CA LYS A 78 30.00 -5.66 -11.96
C LYS A 78 30.73 -5.48 -13.30
N GLY A 79 30.29 -4.58 -14.15
CA GLY A 79 30.89 -4.30 -15.46
C GLY A 79 30.51 -5.29 -16.56
N MET A 80 29.47 -6.11 -16.38
CA MET A 80 29.01 -6.99 -17.46
C MET A 80 28.41 -6.17 -18.60
N LYS A 81 28.85 -6.46 -19.83
CA LYS A 81 28.32 -5.80 -21.03
C LYS A 81 26.89 -6.26 -21.32
N LYS A 82 25.99 -5.30 -21.49
CA LYS A 82 24.61 -5.45 -21.95
C LYS A 82 24.36 -4.48 -23.11
N PRO A 83 23.30 -4.65 -23.91
CA PRO A 83 22.95 -3.72 -25.00
C PRO A 83 22.46 -2.33 -24.51
N PHE A 84 22.50 -2.07 -23.20
CA PHE A 84 22.12 -0.83 -22.54
C PHE A 84 23.04 -0.60 -21.34
N THR A 85 23.12 0.62 -20.85
CA THR A 85 24.03 1.03 -19.76
C THR A 85 23.37 1.07 -18.39
N GLU A 86 22.05 1.14 -18.34
CA GLU A 86 21.29 1.27 -17.10
C GLU A 86 19.91 0.62 -17.22
N VAL A 87 19.27 0.42 -16.07
CA VAL A 87 17.88 -0.03 -15.97
C VAL A 87 17.01 1.15 -15.59
N ILE A 88 16.04 1.49 -16.43
CA ILE A 88 15.06 2.55 -16.14
C ILE A 88 13.82 1.91 -15.52
N ARG A 89 13.55 2.23 -14.25
CA ARG A 89 12.40 1.70 -13.50
C ARG A 89 11.11 2.47 -13.82
N ALA A 90 10.43 2.06 -14.88
CA ALA A 90 9.13 2.61 -15.30
C ALA A 90 7.91 1.86 -14.71
N ASN A 91 8.12 0.98 -13.73
CA ASN A 91 7.09 0.11 -13.18
C ASN A 91 6.41 0.66 -11.90
N ILE A 92 6.95 1.73 -11.30
CA ILE A 92 6.42 2.36 -10.08
C ILE A 92 6.36 3.87 -10.31
N GLY A 93 5.27 4.50 -9.92
CA GLY A 93 5.12 5.96 -9.90
C GLY A 93 5.90 6.62 -8.76
N ASP A 94 7.21 6.38 -8.66
CA ASP A 94 8.10 7.09 -7.72
C ASP A 94 8.69 8.32 -8.40
N ALA A 95 7.94 9.41 -8.36
CA ALA A 95 8.31 10.63 -9.06
C ALA A 95 9.63 11.23 -8.58
N HIS A 96 9.94 11.13 -7.28
CA HIS A 96 11.21 11.63 -6.74
C HIS A 96 12.40 10.77 -7.17
N ALA A 97 12.25 9.43 -7.19
CA ALA A 97 13.27 8.56 -7.77
C ALA A 97 13.51 8.85 -9.27
N MET A 98 12.48 9.35 -9.97
CA MET A 98 12.55 9.80 -11.36
C MET A 98 12.96 11.27 -11.55
N GLY A 99 13.52 11.89 -10.51
CA GLY A 99 14.13 13.22 -10.61
C GLY A 99 13.16 14.39 -10.46
N GLN A 100 11.89 14.15 -10.10
CA GLN A 100 10.97 15.24 -9.77
C GLN A 100 11.55 16.05 -8.59
N LYS A 101 11.75 17.36 -8.82
CA LYS A 101 12.22 18.27 -7.77
C LYS A 101 11.15 18.38 -6.67
N PRO A 102 11.52 18.15 -5.41
CA PRO A 102 10.59 18.25 -4.30
C PRO A 102 10.11 19.69 -4.09
N ILE A 103 8.87 19.85 -3.65
CA ILE A 103 8.28 21.17 -3.41
C ILE A 103 8.89 21.78 -2.14
N THR A 104 9.57 22.92 -2.28
CA THR A 104 10.31 23.60 -1.20
C THR A 104 9.44 23.92 0.01
N PHE A 105 8.27 24.53 -0.23
CA PHE A 105 7.35 24.93 0.84
C PHE A 105 6.95 23.75 1.74
N LEU A 106 6.61 22.60 1.15
CA LEU A 106 6.23 21.40 1.90
C LEU A 106 7.38 20.92 2.79
N ARG A 107 8.62 20.94 2.27
CA ARG A 107 9.80 20.56 3.04
C ARG A 107 10.09 21.50 4.19
N GLN A 108 9.93 22.81 3.98
CA GLN A 108 10.11 23.80 5.02
C GLN A 108 9.11 23.59 6.16
N VAL A 109 7.82 23.42 5.85
CA VAL A 109 6.79 23.17 6.87
C VAL A 109 7.08 21.88 7.66
N VAL A 110 7.44 20.78 6.98
CA VAL A 110 7.79 19.52 7.66
C VAL A 110 9.02 19.70 8.56
N ALA A 111 10.07 20.37 8.08
CA ALA A 111 11.29 20.62 8.86
C ALA A 111 10.99 21.45 10.11
N LEU A 112 10.27 22.56 9.96
CA LEU A 112 9.85 23.44 11.06
C LEU A 112 8.95 22.71 12.07
N SER A 113 8.07 21.83 11.60
CA SER A 113 7.19 21.05 12.48
C SER A 113 7.94 19.92 13.21
N THR A 114 8.99 19.38 12.60
CA THR A 114 9.82 18.30 13.20
C THR A 114 10.86 18.85 14.16
N LEU A 115 11.40 20.04 13.87
CA LEU A 115 12.38 20.74 14.71
C LEU A 115 11.91 22.18 14.97
N PRO A 116 11.00 22.40 15.94
CA PRO A 116 10.40 23.71 16.20
C PRO A 116 11.39 24.82 16.57
N SER A 117 12.61 24.50 17.02
CA SER A 117 13.66 25.49 17.26
C SER A 117 14.08 26.27 16.00
N LEU A 118 13.73 25.77 14.81
CA LEU A 118 13.95 26.47 13.53
C LEU A 118 12.93 27.57 13.24
N LEU A 119 11.86 27.71 14.04
CA LEU A 119 10.84 28.76 13.84
C LEU A 119 11.41 30.18 13.97
N ASP A 120 12.50 30.34 14.72
CA ASP A 120 13.18 31.62 14.93
C ASP A 120 14.26 31.90 13.86
N ASP A 121 14.57 30.94 12.99
CA ASP A 121 15.59 31.11 11.95
C ASP A 121 15.05 32.04 10.83
N PRO A 122 15.73 33.16 10.51
CA PRO A 122 15.30 34.09 9.47
C PRO A 122 15.36 33.51 8.05
N LYS A 123 16.00 32.36 7.84
CA LYS A 123 16.08 31.69 6.52
C LYS A 123 14.76 31.07 6.07
N PHE A 124 13.83 30.82 7.00
CA PHE A 124 12.52 30.27 6.67
C PHE A 124 11.50 31.39 6.46
N PRO A 125 10.66 31.31 5.40
CA PRO A 125 9.65 32.32 5.14
C PRO A 125 8.52 32.25 6.17
N ASP A 126 7.86 33.38 6.40
CA ASP A 126 6.87 33.52 7.47
C ASP A 126 5.61 32.67 7.25
N ASP A 127 5.22 32.47 5.99
CA ASP A 127 4.09 31.62 5.62
C ASP A 127 4.33 30.13 5.98
N ALA A 128 5.55 29.63 5.80
CA ALA A 128 5.94 28.28 6.22
C ALA A 128 5.95 28.15 7.75
N LYS A 129 6.43 29.18 8.46
CA LYS A 129 6.41 29.24 9.93
C LYS A 129 4.99 29.26 10.47
N GLU A 130 4.12 30.07 9.88
CA GLU A 130 2.70 30.14 10.24
C GLU A 130 2.02 28.79 10.03
N ARG A 131 2.25 28.14 8.88
CA ARG A 131 1.71 26.81 8.60
C ARG A 131 2.21 25.77 9.60
N ALA A 132 3.49 25.77 9.94
CA ALA A 132 4.05 24.87 10.93
C ALA A 132 3.45 25.09 12.32
N ARG A 133 3.33 26.35 12.78
CA ARG A 133 2.69 26.69 14.07
C ARG A 133 1.23 26.22 14.12
N ARG A 134 0.48 26.39 13.03
CA ARG A 134 -0.91 25.91 12.92
C ARG A 134 -1.02 24.39 12.99
N VAL A 135 -0.10 23.66 12.38
CA VAL A 135 -0.08 22.19 12.49
C VAL A 135 0.23 21.78 13.93
N LEU A 136 1.28 22.36 14.53
CA LEU A 136 1.69 22.06 15.90
C LEU A 136 0.61 22.39 16.92
N SER A 137 -0.19 23.45 16.74
CA SER A 137 -1.30 23.79 17.64
C SER A 137 -2.43 22.75 17.63
N GLY A 138 -2.57 22.00 16.53
CA GLY A 138 -3.48 20.86 16.44
C GLY A 138 -2.95 19.58 17.11
N CYS A 139 -1.66 19.54 17.44
CA CYS A 139 -1.03 18.40 18.10
C CYS A 139 -1.02 18.58 19.62
N ARG A 140 -1.26 17.49 20.36
CA ARG A 140 -1.23 17.54 21.83
C ARG A 140 0.19 17.86 22.31
N GLY A 141 0.32 18.86 23.18
CA GLY A 141 1.62 19.33 23.66
C GLY A 141 2.50 19.99 22.60
N GLY A 142 1.95 20.39 21.45
CA GLY A 142 2.72 21.06 20.40
C GLY A 142 3.76 20.16 19.73
N SER A 143 3.55 18.83 19.73
CA SER A 143 4.52 17.86 19.23
C SER A 143 3.92 16.95 18.16
N LEU A 144 4.59 16.85 17.01
CA LEU A 144 4.25 15.88 15.96
C LEU A 144 4.36 14.42 16.41
N GLY A 145 5.10 14.15 17.49
CA GLY A 145 5.23 12.79 18.05
C GLY A 145 4.06 12.38 18.93
N SER A 146 3.10 13.27 19.19
CA SER A 146 1.91 12.96 19.97
C SER A 146 0.92 12.12 19.16
N TYR A 147 0.18 11.24 19.85
CA TYR A 147 -0.97 10.58 19.24
C TYR A 147 -2.04 11.61 18.85
N SER A 148 -2.57 11.47 17.65
CA SER A 148 -3.80 12.15 17.22
C SER A 148 -5.03 11.37 17.68
N ASP A 149 -6.20 12.00 17.54
CA ASP A 149 -7.46 11.25 17.56
C ASP A 149 -7.50 10.23 16.41
N SER A 150 -8.38 9.24 16.52
CA SER A 150 -8.44 8.10 15.59
C SER A 150 -8.71 8.50 14.14
N ALA A 151 -9.45 9.59 13.90
CA ALA A 151 -9.69 10.12 12.56
C ALA A 151 -8.49 10.95 12.02
N GLY A 152 -7.54 11.30 12.89
CA GLY A 152 -6.41 12.16 12.58
C GLY A 152 -6.55 13.59 13.13
N VAL A 153 -5.46 14.35 13.04
CA VAL A 153 -5.35 15.72 13.57
C VAL A 153 -6.43 16.62 12.96
N GLU A 154 -7.28 17.22 13.80
CA GLU A 154 -8.46 17.97 13.37
C GLU A 154 -8.12 19.14 12.45
N VAL A 155 -7.10 19.93 12.78
CA VAL A 155 -6.72 21.10 11.96
C VAL A 155 -6.40 20.70 10.52
N ILE A 156 -5.77 19.54 10.33
CA ILE A 156 -5.45 18.98 9.01
C ILE A 156 -6.73 18.51 8.31
N ARG A 157 -7.64 17.83 9.04
CA ARG A 157 -8.93 17.39 8.47
C ARG A 157 -9.78 18.58 8.00
N ARG A 158 -9.80 19.68 8.74
CA ARG A 158 -10.49 20.92 8.34
C ARG A 158 -9.87 21.54 7.09
N ASP A 159 -8.55 21.59 7.02
CA ASP A 159 -7.84 22.09 5.83
C ASP A 159 -8.14 21.23 4.59
N ILE A 160 -8.22 19.89 4.74
CA ILE A 160 -8.65 18.97 3.65
C ILE A 160 -10.09 19.24 3.24
N SER A 161 -10.99 19.43 4.20
CA SER A 161 -12.40 19.76 3.96
C SER A 161 -12.56 21.03 3.13
N ALA A 162 -11.80 22.08 3.50
CA ALA A 162 -11.76 23.35 2.77
C ALA A 162 -11.19 23.18 1.36
N TYR A 163 -10.11 22.39 1.21
CA TYR A 163 -9.54 22.08 -0.09
C TYR A 163 -10.53 21.34 -1.00
N ILE A 164 -11.22 20.31 -0.50
CA ILE A 164 -12.23 19.56 -1.27
C ILE A 164 -13.37 20.50 -1.69
N THR A 165 -13.87 21.31 -0.76
CA THR A 165 -14.93 22.30 -1.03
C THR A 165 -14.52 23.27 -2.13
N GLN A 166 -13.30 23.79 -2.09
CA GLN A 166 -12.77 24.69 -3.11
C GLN A 166 -12.60 24.00 -4.46
N ARG A 167 -12.03 22.78 -4.47
CA ARG A 167 -11.82 21.98 -5.69
C ARG A 167 -13.14 21.64 -6.38
N ASP A 168 -14.18 21.36 -5.60
CA ASP A 168 -15.49 20.92 -6.08
C ASP A 168 -16.48 22.07 -6.32
N GLY A 169 -15.98 23.31 -6.46
CA GLY A 169 -16.79 24.46 -6.85
C GLY A 169 -17.75 24.96 -5.77
N GLY A 170 -17.43 24.76 -4.50
CA GLY A 170 -18.23 25.22 -3.36
C GLY A 170 -19.17 24.17 -2.76
N ILE A 171 -19.15 22.93 -3.26
CA ILE A 171 -19.90 21.82 -2.64
C ILE A 171 -19.29 21.53 -1.27
N SER A 172 -20.07 21.68 -0.21
CA SER A 172 -19.57 21.55 1.17
C SER A 172 -19.05 20.15 1.45
N CYS A 173 -17.81 20.06 1.91
CA CYS A 173 -17.26 18.88 2.55
C CYS A 173 -17.29 19.07 4.07
N ASP A 174 -17.80 18.09 4.82
CA ASP A 174 -17.73 18.06 6.28
C ASP A 174 -16.46 17.33 6.74
N PHE A 175 -15.66 17.98 7.59
CA PHE A 175 -14.41 17.44 8.10
C PHE A 175 -14.62 16.23 9.04
N HIS A 176 -15.84 16.01 9.55
CA HIS A 176 -16.21 14.80 10.28
C HIS A 176 -16.25 13.55 9.38
N ASN A 177 -16.38 13.72 8.06
CA ASN A 177 -16.32 12.64 7.08
C ASN A 177 -14.90 12.40 6.52
N VAL A 178 -13.91 13.16 7.00
CA VAL A 178 -12.51 13.05 6.56
C VAL A 178 -11.72 12.21 7.57
N PHE A 179 -11.11 11.13 7.09
CA PHE A 179 -10.24 10.25 7.88
C PHE A 179 -8.84 10.25 7.29
N LEU A 180 -7.83 10.54 8.10
CA LEU A 180 -6.43 10.44 7.69
C LEU A 180 -5.97 8.97 7.77
N SER A 181 -5.25 8.51 6.76
CA SER A 181 -4.72 7.15 6.68
C SER A 181 -3.23 7.15 6.32
N THR A 182 -2.56 6.01 6.50
CA THR A 182 -1.16 5.84 6.12
C THR A 182 -1.01 5.61 4.60
N GLY A 183 -1.36 6.65 3.84
CA GLY A 183 -1.52 6.59 2.39
C GLY A 183 -2.85 5.94 1.97
N ALA A 184 -3.16 6.02 0.68
CA ALA A 184 -4.44 5.54 0.13
C ALA A 184 -4.63 4.02 0.31
N SER A 185 -3.56 3.24 0.21
CA SER A 185 -3.60 1.78 0.34
C SER A 185 -4.17 1.31 1.69
N ASP A 186 -3.86 2.02 2.77
CA ASP A 186 -4.38 1.73 4.10
C ASP A 186 -5.88 2.07 4.20
N GLY A 187 -6.29 3.21 3.67
CA GLY A 187 -7.70 3.60 3.59
C GLY A 187 -8.55 2.58 2.82
N ILE A 188 -8.04 2.08 1.68
CA ILE A 188 -8.71 1.04 0.89
C ILE A 188 -8.84 -0.26 1.70
N LYS A 189 -7.79 -0.69 2.40
CA LYS A 189 -7.85 -1.90 3.25
C LYS A 189 -8.90 -1.79 4.34
N VAL A 190 -8.96 -0.66 5.03
CA VAL A 190 -9.97 -0.41 6.07
C VAL A 190 -11.36 -0.42 5.46
N TYR A 191 -11.56 0.28 4.33
CA TYR A 191 -12.85 0.33 3.64
C TYR A 191 -13.33 -1.07 3.21
N ILE A 192 -12.46 -1.87 2.59
CA ILE A 192 -12.79 -3.25 2.19
C ILE A 192 -13.14 -4.07 3.43
N LYS A 193 -12.30 -4.04 4.47
CA LYS A 193 -12.55 -4.78 5.71
C LYS A 193 -13.89 -4.42 6.38
N CYS A 194 -14.29 -3.15 6.34
CA CYS A 194 -15.55 -2.68 6.90
C CYS A 194 -16.77 -3.10 6.05
N THR A 195 -16.59 -3.32 4.74
CA THR A 195 -17.66 -3.66 3.80
C THR A 195 -17.82 -5.16 3.55
N GLU A 196 -16.82 -5.97 3.91
CA GLU A 196 -16.82 -7.44 3.74
C GLU A 196 -17.88 -8.20 4.59
N ASN A 197 -18.66 -7.52 5.45
CA ASN A 197 -19.72 -8.14 6.27
C ASN A 197 -21.14 -8.14 5.65
N ALA A 198 -21.30 -7.86 4.35
CA ALA A 198 -22.60 -7.99 3.70
C ALA A 198 -22.47 -8.48 2.26
N THR A 199 -22.53 -9.80 2.07
CA THR A 199 -23.13 -10.54 0.92
C THR A 199 -22.97 -10.01 -0.52
N HIS A 200 -22.02 -9.13 -0.81
CA HIS A 200 -21.81 -8.54 -2.12
C HIS A 200 -20.37 -8.75 -2.54
N TYR A 201 -20.21 -9.72 -3.43
CA TYR A 201 -19.00 -9.95 -4.20
C TYR A 201 -18.49 -8.62 -4.75
N ILE A 202 -17.24 -8.33 -4.41
CA ILE A 202 -16.47 -7.16 -4.79
C ILE A 202 -16.49 -7.00 -6.32
N TRP A 203 -17.26 -6.03 -6.81
CA TRP A 203 -17.29 -5.61 -8.22
C TRP A 203 -15.99 -4.90 -8.67
N LEU A 204 -15.07 -4.61 -7.74
CA LEU A 204 -13.83 -3.88 -8.03
C LEU A 204 -12.85 -4.66 -8.94
N LEU A 205 -12.85 -5.99 -8.91
CA LEU A 205 -11.99 -6.79 -9.79
C LEU A 205 -12.46 -6.76 -11.25
N ASN A 206 -13.78 -6.73 -11.49
CA ASN A 206 -14.31 -6.71 -12.86
C ASN A 206 -14.13 -5.35 -13.54
N LEU A 207 -14.14 -4.24 -12.79
CA LEU A 207 -13.94 -2.92 -13.38
C LEU A 207 -12.48 -2.70 -13.84
N PHE A 208 -11.51 -3.17 -13.05
CA PHE A 208 -10.09 -3.07 -13.41
C PHE A 208 -9.71 -3.99 -14.58
N GLN A 209 -10.29 -5.20 -14.61
CA GLN A 209 -10.13 -6.13 -15.74
C GLN A 209 -10.77 -5.55 -17.02
N SER A 210 -11.98 -4.98 -16.92
CA SER A 210 -12.68 -4.37 -18.07
C SER A 210 -11.94 -3.16 -18.63
N PHE A 211 -11.27 -2.36 -17.79
CA PHE A 211 -10.49 -1.21 -18.24
C PHE A 211 -9.21 -1.64 -19.00
N MET A 212 -8.53 -2.67 -18.53
CA MET A 212 -7.32 -3.20 -19.16
C MET A 212 -7.59 -4.00 -20.45
N THR A 213 -8.82 -4.46 -20.67
CA THR A 213 -9.20 -5.21 -21.89
C THR A 213 -9.64 -4.30 -23.04
N HIS A 214 -9.81 -3.00 -22.77
CA HIS A 214 -10.25 -1.99 -23.75
C HIS A 214 -9.19 -0.93 -24.09
N MET A 215 -7.92 -1.20 -23.77
CA MET A 215 -6.74 -0.53 -24.34
C MET A 215 -5.94 -1.51 -25.18
#